data_AF-A0A351CJ90-F1
#
_entry.id   AF-A0A351CJ90-F1
#
_cell.length_a   1.000
_cell.length_b   1.000
_cell.length_c   1.000
_cell.angle_alpha   90.00
_cell.angle_beta   90.00
_cell.angle_gamma   90.00
#
_symmetry.space_group_name_H-M   'P 1'
#
loop_
_entity.id
_entity.type
_entity.pdbx_description
1 polymer ?
#
loop_
_entity_poly.entity_id
_entity_poly.type
_entity_poly.pdbx_seq_one_letter_code
_entity_poly.pdbx_strand_id
1 'polypeptide(L)'
;MIKNDVFYTRTMAKVYADQGNLLKAAEIYRYLLECEPERRDLKDALSEIEGKLNEKSPDDLIKLFNRWMDLLLKYHNVRKLMRFRNYLKDIR
;
A
#
# COMPACT_ATOMS: atom_id res chain seq x y z
N MET A 1 -7.20 34.57 2.29
CA MET A 1 -6.30 33.40 2.40
C MET A 1 -5.50 33.33 1.12
N ILE A 2 -4.20 33.61 1.18
CA ILE A 2 -3.31 33.46 0.02
C ILE A 2 -3.18 31.95 -0.19
N LYS A 3 -3.84 31.43 -1.24
CA LYS A 3 -3.53 30.11 -1.76
C LYS A 3 -2.09 30.23 -2.24
N ASN A 4 -1.13 29.65 -1.51
CA ASN A 4 0.23 29.53 -2.03
C ASN A 4 0.09 28.73 -3.33
N ASP A 5 0.18 29.41 -4.48
CA ASP A 5 0.26 28.77 -5.79
C ASP A 5 1.60 28.05 -5.85
N VAL A 6 1.63 26.86 -5.28
CA VAL A 6 2.79 25.99 -5.35
C VAL A 6 2.91 25.57 -6.81
N PHE A 7 3.75 26.27 -7.56
CA PHE A 7 4.02 25.98 -8.96
C PHE A 7 4.91 24.74 -9.05
N TYR A 8 4.27 23.61 -9.31
CA TYR A 8 4.95 22.35 -9.50
C TYR A 8 5.38 22.16 -10.95
N THR A 9 6.56 21.57 -11.14
CA THR A 9 7.08 21.24 -12.48
C THR A 9 7.55 19.80 -12.52
N ARG A 10 7.55 19.22 -13.73
CA ARG A 10 8.10 17.88 -13.97
C ARG A 10 9.54 17.76 -13.49
N THR A 11 10.36 18.79 -13.69
CA THR A 11 11.77 18.79 -13.25
C THR A 11 11.87 18.73 -11.73
N MET A 12 11.01 19.48 -11.02
CA MET A 12 10.95 19.43 -9.56
C MET A 12 10.59 18.03 -9.06
N ALA A 13 9.57 17.41 -9.66
CA ALA A 13 9.19 16.02 -9.36
C ALA A 13 10.36 15.05 -9.57
N LYS A 14 11.08 15.19 -10.68
CA LYS A 14 12.25 14.36 -10.99
C LYS A 14 13.38 14.56 -9.98
N VAL A 15 13.70 15.79 -9.60
CA VAL A 15 14.74 16.07 -8.59
C VAL A 15 14.39 15.41 -7.25
N TYR A 16 13.14 15.48 -6.82
CA TYR A 16 12.71 14.77 -5.60
C TYR A 16 12.84 13.24 -5.74
N ALA A 17 12.53 12.68 -6.91
CA ALA A 17 12.69 11.25 -7.16
C ALA A 17 14.18 10.84 -7.14
N ASP A 18 15.05 11.62 -7.78
CA ASP A 18 16.49 11.39 -7.82
C ASP A 18 17.13 11.50 -6.42
N GLN A 19 16.55 12.32 -5.54
CA GLN A 19 16.93 12.43 -4.12
C GLN A 19 16.36 11.30 -3.23
N GLY A 20 15.59 10.37 -3.80
CA GLY A 20 14.94 9.29 -3.06
C GLY A 20 13.67 9.71 -2.30
N ASN A 21 13.22 10.96 -2.44
CA ASN A 21 11.96 11.44 -1.86
C ASN A 21 10.77 11.07 -2.76
N LEU A 22 10.55 9.76 -2.87
CA LEU A 22 9.57 9.16 -3.79
C LEU A 22 8.13 9.58 -3.48
N LEU A 23 7.78 9.76 -2.20
CA LEU A 23 6.45 10.22 -1.80
C LEU A 23 6.17 11.65 -2.29
N LYS A 24 7.13 12.56 -2.13
CA LYS A 24 6.98 13.94 -2.61
C LYS A 24 6.98 14.01 -4.12
N ALA A 25 7.82 13.22 -4.78
CA ALA A 25 7.81 13.12 -6.24
C ALA A 25 6.43 12.65 -6.77
N ALA A 26 5.86 11.59 -6.18
CA ALA A 26 4.54 11.08 -6.55
C ALA A 26 3.42 12.13 -6.34
N GLU A 27 3.45 12.88 -5.24
CA GLU A 27 2.51 13.99 -4.99
C GLU A 27 2.54 15.02 -6.12
N ILE A 28 3.75 15.42 -6.55
CA ILE A 28 3.95 16.40 -7.62
C ILE A 28 3.47 15.85 -8.96
N TYR A 29 3.80 14.60 -9.29
CA TYR A 29 3.34 13.97 -10.53
C TYR A 29 1.81 13.84 -10.60
N ARG A 30 1.13 13.54 -9.48
CA ARG A 30 -0.34 13.51 -9.41
C ARG A 30 -0.93 14.89 -9.65
N TYR A 31 -0.40 15.92 -8.99
CA TYR A 31 -0.84 17.30 -9.21
C TYR A 31 -0.72 17.72 -10.68
N LEU A 32 0.41 17.39 -11.33
CA LEU A 32 0.61 17.70 -12.74
C LEU A 32 -0.36 16.92 -13.65
N LEU A 33 -0.70 15.68 -13.31
CA LEU A 33 -1.68 14.87 -14.04
C LEU A 33 -3.13 15.33 -13.82
N GLU A 34 -3.45 15.94 -12.68
CA GLU A 34 -4.75 16.60 -12.47
C GLU A 34 -4.92 17.81 -13.41
N CYS A 35 -3.83 18.54 -13.69
CA CYS A 35 -3.83 19.65 -14.63
C CYS A 35 -3.77 19.20 -16.10
N GLU A 36 -2.96 18.17 -16.40
CA GLU A 36 -2.73 17.67 -17.76
C GLU A 36 -2.86 16.13 -17.82
N PRO A 37 -4.09 15.57 -17.83
CA PRO A 37 -4.32 14.13 -17.75
C PRO A 37 -3.80 13.31 -18.94
N GLU A 38 -3.56 13.94 -20.09
CA GLU A 38 -3.14 13.25 -21.33
C GLU A 38 -1.62 13.04 -21.43
N ARG A 39 -0.84 13.61 -20.50
CA ARG A 39 0.62 13.56 -20.50
C ARG A 39 1.13 12.18 -20.10
N ARG A 40 1.38 11.34 -21.11
CA ARG A 40 1.95 9.99 -20.94
C ARG A 40 3.29 10.00 -20.22
N ASP A 41 4.13 11.00 -20.46
CA ASP A 41 5.43 11.16 -19.79
C ASP A 41 5.29 11.29 -18.26
N LEU A 42 4.22 11.92 -17.78
CA LEU A 42 3.93 12.03 -16.34
C LEU A 42 3.33 10.74 -15.78
N LYS A 43 2.49 10.04 -16.55
CA LYS A 43 1.93 8.73 -16.16
C LYS A 43 3.03 7.69 -16.00
N ASP A 44 3.94 7.60 -16.96
CA ASP A 44 5.03 6.64 -16.95
C ASP A 44 5.97 6.90 -15.75
N ALA A 45 6.32 8.17 -15.50
CA ALA A 45 7.14 8.56 -14.36
C ALA A 45 6.46 8.29 -13.01
N LEU A 46 5.15 8.57 -12.89
CA LEU A 46 4.38 8.24 -11.69
C LEU A 46 4.34 6.73 -11.46
N SER A 47 4.10 5.94 -12.52
CA SER A 47 4.03 4.48 -12.42
C SER A 47 5.36 3.87 -11.99
N GLU A 48 6.49 4.39 -12.46
CA GLU A 48 7.81 3.94 -12.02
C GLU A 48 8.05 4.23 -10.53
N ILE A 49 7.67 5.42 -10.07
CA ILE A 49 7.81 5.83 -8.67
C ILE A 49 6.89 5.03 -7.77
N GLU A 50 5.64 4.80 -8.19
CA GLU A 50 4.70 3.95 -7.47
C GLU A 50 5.15 2.49 -7.45
N GLY A 51 5.81 2.02 -8.51
CA GLY A 51 6.52 0.73 -8.52
C GLY A 51 7.58 0.66 -7.44
N LYS A 52 8.45 1.67 -7.34
CA LYS A 52 9.49 1.76 -6.29
C LYS A 52 8.92 1.89 -4.88
N LEU A 53 7.82 2.61 -4.70
CA LEU A 53 7.12 2.75 -3.42
C LEU A 53 6.38 1.46 -3.01
N ASN A 54 5.90 0.71 -4.00
CA ASN A 54 5.13 -0.51 -3.83
C ASN A 54 5.94 -1.77 -4.16
N GLU A 55 7.28 -1.66 -4.21
CA GLU A 55 8.19 -2.74 -3.88
C GLU A 55 7.93 -3.08 -2.41
N LYS A 56 6.77 -3.72 -2.17
CA LYS A 56 6.50 -4.45 -0.96
C LYS A 56 7.68 -5.38 -0.84
N SER A 57 8.48 -5.14 0.18
CA SER A 57 9.58 -6.03 0.49
C SER A 57 9.00 -7.45 0.54
N PRO A 58 9.73 -8.46 0.06
CA PRO A 58 9.34 -9.85 0.28
C PRO A 58 8.93 -10.10 1.74
N ASP A 59 9.54 -9.38 2.69
CA ASP A 59 9.20 -9.37 4.10
C ASP A 59 7.76 -8.92 4.41
N ASP A 60 7.20 -7.95 3.70
CA ASP A 60 5.81 -7.51 3.92
C ASP A 60 4.81 -8.55 3.43
N LEU A 61 5.13 -9.25 2.34
CA LEU A 61 4.34 -10.39 1.88
C LEU A 61 4.42 -11.55 2.88
N ILE A 62 5.62 -11.85 3.40
CA ILE A 62 5.85 -12.87 4.42
C ILE A 62 5.09 -12.53 5.71
N LYS A 63 5.11 -11.27 6.17
CA LYS A 63 4.34 -10.82 7.34
C LYS A 63 2.84 -11.03 7.17
N LEU A 64 2.30 -10.65 6.00
CA LEU A 64 0.88 -10.85 5.69
C LEU A 64 0.51 -12.34 5.64
N PHE A 65 1.37 -13.15 5.02
CA PHE A 65 1.17 -14.60 4.95
C PHE A 65 1.19 -15.25 6.35
N ASN A 66 2.16 -14.89 7.20
CA ASN A 66 2.23 -15.38 8.58
C ASN A 66 0.98 -15.00 9.39
N ARG A 67 0.54 -13.75 9.28
CA ARG A 67 -0.69 -13.30 9.94
C ARG A 67 -1.92 -14.08 9.49
N TRP A 68 -2.00 -14.41 8.20
CA TRP A 68 -3.09 -15.22 7.66
C TRP A 68 -3.05 -16.66 8.20
N MET A 69 -1.87 -17.28 8.25
CA MET A 69 -1.67 -18.61 8.84
C MET A 69 -2.07 -18.65 10.32
N ASP A 70 -1.67 -17.65 11.10
CA ASP A 70 -2.04 -17.53 12.51
C ASP A 70 -3.55 -17.46 12.73
N LEU A 71 -4.25 -16.69 11.89
CA LEU A 71 -5.70 -16.57 11.95
C LEU A 71 -6.38 -17.90 11.61
N LEU A 72 -5.88 -18.62 10.61
CA LEU A 72 -6.42 -19.91 10.19
C LEU A 72 -6.25 -20.98 11.29
N LEU A 73 -5.07 -21.01 11.93
CA LEU A 73 -4.80 -21.89 13.06
C LEU A 73 -5.68 -21.56 14.26
N LYS A 74 -5.82 -20.27 14.62
CA LYS A 74 -6.72 -19.83 15.71
C LYS A 74 -8.16 -20.23 15.43
N TYR A 75 -8.64 -20.02 14.21
CA TYR A 75 -9.99 -20.39 13.81
C TYR A 75 -10.22 -21.90 13.92
N HIS A 76 -9.27 -22.71 13.43
CA HIS A 76 -9.33 -24.16 13.54
C HIS A 76 -9.39 -24.63 15.00
N ASN A 77 -8.55 -24.06 15.86
CA ASN A 77 -8.51 -24.39 17.28
C ASN A 77 -9.81 -24.04 17.99
N VAL A 78 -10.37 -22.85 17.72
CA VAL A 78 -11.67 -22.43 18.27
C VAL A 78 -12.80 -23.36 17.82
N ARG A 79 -12.85 -23.72 16.52
CA ARG A 79 -13.82 -24.70 15.99
C ARG A 79 -13.71 -26.05 16.69
N LYS A 80 -12.49 -26.55 16.90
CA LYS A 80 -12.23 -27.81 17.59
C LYS A 80 -12.74 -27.76 19.04
N LEU A 81 -12.43 -26.69 19.77
CA LEU A 81 -12.91 -26.47 21.14
C LEU A 81 -14.44 -26.37 21.22
N MET A 82 -15.08 -25.68 20.27
CA MET A 82 -16.55 -25.62 20.22
C MET A 82 -17.18 -27.00 20.03
N ARG A 83 -16.61 -27.85 19.16
CA ARG A 83 -17.08 -29.23 18.97
C ARG A 83 -16.95 -30.06 20.25
N PHE A 84 -15.82 -29.98 20.94
CA PHE A 84 -15.62 -30.67 22.21
C PHE A 84 -16.61 -30.19 23.29
N ARG A 85 -16.80 -28.88 23.41
CA ARG A 85 -17.76 -28.32 24.37
C ARG A 85 -19.18 -28.80 24.10
N ASN A 86 -19.60 -28.87 22.83
CA ASN A 86 -20.94 -29.34 22.47
C ASN A 86 -21.10 -30.83 22.77
N TYR A 87 -20.10 -31.66 22.46
CA TYR A 87 -20.10 -33.08 22.81
C TYR A 87 -20.22 -33.33 24.32
N LEU A 88 -19.53 -32.53 25.15
CA LEU A 88 -19.65 -32.61 26.61
C LEU A 88 -21.00 -32.13 27.14
N LYS A 89 -21.69 -31.25 26.41
CA LYS A 89 -23.06 -30.83 26.74
C LYS A 89 -24.08 -31.92 26.44
N ASP A 90 -23.89 -32.69 25.38
CA ASP A 90 -24.82 -33.75 24.96
C ASP A 90 -24.72 -35.03 25.82
N ILE A 91 -23.63 -35.20 26.57
CA ILE A 91 -23.40 -36.35 27.47
C ILE A 91 -24.00 -36.11 28.88
N ARG A 92 -24.39 -34.87 29.21
CA ARG A 92 -24.91 -34.48 30.53
C ARG A 92 -26.42 -34.27 30.50
#